data_AF-A0A0M9DHR6-F1
#
_entry.id   AF-A0A0M9DHR6-F1
#
_cell.length_a   1.000
_cell.length_b   1.000
_cell.length_c   1.000
_cell.angle_alpha   90.00
_cell.angle_beta   90.00
_cell.angle_gamma   90.00
#
_symmetry.space_group_name_H-M   'P 1'
#
loop_
_entity.id
_entity.type
_entity.pdbx_description
1 polymer ?
#
loop_
_entity_poly.entity_id
_entity_poly.type
_entity_poly.pdbx_seq_one_letter_code
_entity_poly.pdbx_strand_id
1 'polypeptide(L)'
;MLVILAAVLCSVVVGCKSDEQNVKLAASQDEQNTLKEEISSMFPTSELTASIVIDSVSEGDSVRAEQQVGKGTLLMIANGKEERGHLVVSSTLGQEGDQTFQSNYSIIYQQGEKEKVLLELPAYLFVQPTDKKLIFEQLSFSDADVHILTPQYQTGHGVEGYVFAIDKTNGDAFHVNIVKNEGKSKTLLYGEASPFPTVKDDILQVYPPVGAGSSEKDTNKGYYKLDLKNSQLIAE
;
A
#
# COMPACT_ATOMS: atom_id res chain seq x y z
N MET A 1 30.00 -54.77 -3.02
CA MET A 1 30.56 -55.12 -1.69
C MET A 1 29.85 -54.20 -0.69
N LEU A 2 28.80 -54.66 0.00
CA LEU A 2 28.86 -55.38 1.29
C LEU A 2 29.83 -54.65 2.25
N VAL A 3 29.38 -54.08 3.36
CA VAL A 3 29.14 -54.82 4.62
C VAL A 3 27.97 -54.22 5.44
N ILE A 4 27.12 -55.12 5.94
CA ILE A 4 26.03 -54.99 6.93
C ILE A 4 26.60 -55.30 8.34
N LEU A 5 25.85 -54.98 9.41
CA LEU A 5 25.90 -55.42 10.84
C LEU A 5 26.41 -54.34 11.81
N ALA A 6 25.90 -54.15 13.03
CA ALA A 6 24.90 -54.87 13.81
C ALA A 6 24.29 -53.95 14.89
N ALA A 7 23.07 -54.28 15.32
CA ALA A 7 22.44 -53.76 16.53
C ALA A 7 23.06 -54.35 17.81
N VAL A 8 23.06 -53.59 18.91
CA VAL A 8 23.06 -54.15 20.27
C VAL A 8 22.08 -53.36 21.14
N LEU A 9 20.94 -53.99 21.43
CA LEU A 9 20.14 -53.73 22.62
C LEU A 9 20.79 -54.47 23.81
N CYS A 10 20.85 -53.81 24.97
CA CYS A 10 20.80 -54.48 26.26
C CYS A 10 20.10 -53.59 27.28
N SER A 11 18.96 -54.08 27.77
CA SER A 11 18.21 -53.57 28.91
C SER A 11 18.37 -54.58 30.05
N VAL A 12 18.76 -54.17 31.25
CA VAL A 12 18.19 -54.67 32.53
C VAL A 12 18.65 -53.77 33.70
N VAL A 13 17.77 -52.94 34.29
CA VAL A 13 16.90 -53.14 35.49
C VAL A 13 17.66 -53.37 36.83
N VAL A 14 17.41 -52.52 37.84
CA VAL A 14 16.76 -52.80 39.14
C VAL A 14 17.22 -51.77 40.20
N GLY A 15 16.25 -51.14 40.87
CA GLY A 15 16.46 -50.37 42.09
C GLY A 15 15.18 -49.72 42.63
N CYS A 16 14.26 -50.54 43.15
CA CYS A 16 13.00 -50.13 43.78
C CYS A 16 13.19 -49.26 45.04
N LYS A 17 12.32 -48.27 45.25
CA LYS A 17 11.42 -48.25 46.41
C LYS A 17 10.27 -47.24 46.25
N SER A 18 9.14 -47.68 46.79
CA SER A 18 7.79 -47.15 46.85
C SER A 18 7.66 -45.80 47.56
N ASP A 19 6.65 -45.00 47.18
CA ASP A 19 5.54 -44.65 48.09
C ASP A 19 4.32 -44.10 47.33
N GLU A 20 3.16 -44.34 47.92
CA GLU A 20 1.80 -44.25 47.40
C GLU A 20 1.26 -42.81 47.21
N GLN A 21 0.40 -42.70 46.19
CA GLN A 21 -0.83 -41.91 46.10
C GLN A 21 -0.87 -40.46 46.64
N ASN A 22 -1.07 -39.52 45.71
CA ASN A 22 -2.25 -38.66 45.79
C ASN A 22 -2.60 -38.06 44.42
N VAL A 23 -3.73 -38.51 43.85
CA VAL A 23 -4.39 -37.87 42.72
C VAL A 23 -5.02 -36.59 43.25
N LYS A 24 -4.50 -35.44 42.81
CA LYS A 24 -5.26 -34.18 42.85
C LYS A 24 -5.25 -33.59 41.44
N LEU A 25 -6.36 -33.79 40.73
CA LEU A 25 -6.73 -32.95 39.61
C LEU A 25 -6.74 -31.50 40.09
N ALA A 26 -5.87 -30.69 39.50
CA ALA A 26 -6.06 -29.26 39.38
C ALA A 26 -5.58 -28.87 37.99
N ALA A 27 -6.53 -28.78 37.07
CA ALA A 27 -6.35 -27.98 35.87
C ALA A 27 -5.97 -26.56 36.32
N SER A 28 -4.80 -26.10 35.92
CA SER A 28 -4.55 -24.67 35.77
C SER A 28 -4.34 -24.47 34.28
N GLN A 29 -5.44 -24.09 33.64
CA GLN A 29 -5.41 -23.56 32.29
C GLN A 29 -4.62 -22.27 32.32
N ASP A 30 -3.79 -22.13 31.31
CA ASP A 30 -3.20 -20.90 30.84
C ASP A 30 -4.22 -19.77 30.84
N GLU A 31 -4.01 -18.76 31.68
CA GLU A 31 -4.38 -17.39 31.38
C GLU A 31 -3.16 -16.52 31.65
N GLN A 32 -2.16 -16.64 30.76
CA GLN A 32 -1.33 -15.49 30.45
C GLN A 32 -2.23 -14.47 29.77
N ASN A 33 -2.93 -13.68 30.59
CA ASN A 33 -3.57 -12.45 30.19
C ASN A 33 -2.43 -11.49 29.78
N THR A 34 -1.99 -11.66 28.53
CA THR A 34 -1.02 -10.78 27.90
C THR A 34 -1.79 -9.50 27.66
N LEU A 35 -1.67 -8.56 28.60
CA LEU A 35 -2.00 -7.16 28.36
C LEU A 35 -1.16 -6.76 27.15
N LYS A 36 -1.74 -6.83 25.93
CA LYS A 36 -1.16 -6.16 24.77
C LYS A 36 -1.05 -4.70 25.19
N GLU A 37 0.17 -4.23 25.43
CA GLU A 37 0.42 -2.80 25.60
C GLU A 37 -0.22 -2.12 24.39
N GLU A 38 -1.15 -1.22 24.66
CA GLU A 38 -1.87 -0.50 23.62
C GLU A 38 -0.85 0.38 22.89
N ILE A 39 -0.54 0.04 21.64
CA ILE A 39 0.40 0.77 20.83
C ILE A 39 -0.21 2.13 20.53
N SER A 40 0.40 3.20 21.04
CA SER A 40 -0.05 4.56 20.78
C SER A 40 0.45 5.06 19.42
N SER A 41 -0.41 5.73 18.67
CA SER A 41 -0.03 6.32 17.38
C SER A 41 0.97 7.47 17.55
N MET A 42 1.95 7.53 16.65
CA MET A 42 2.89 8.62 16.47
C MET A 42 2.43 9.67 15.46
N PHE A 43 1.29 9.44 14.79
CA PHE A 43 0.73 10.36 13.80
C PHE A 43 -0.48 11.14 14.36
N PRO A 44 -0.85 12.28 13.73
CA PRO A 44 -2.01 13.06 14.16
C PRO A 44 -3.29 12.23 14.12
N THR A 45 -4.12 12.39 15.15
CA THR A 45 -5.44 11.75 15.21
C THR A 45 -6.41 12.40 14.23
N SER A 46 -7.23 11.59 13.58
CA SER A 46 -8.38 11.97 12.75
C SER A 46 -9.61 11.14 13.10
N GLU A 47 -10.77 11.45 12.51
CA GLU A 47 -11.97 10.62 12.67
C GLU A 47 -11.74 9.17 12.24
N LEU A 48 -10.93 8.96 11.19
CA LEU A 48 -10.57 7.64 10.71
C LEU A 48 -9.71 6.87 11.72
N THR A 49 -8.73 7.52 12.36
CA THR A 49 -7.84 6.85 13.32
C THR A 49 -8.56 6.39 14.58
N ALA A 50 -9.72 6.97 14.91
CA ALA A 50 -10.56 6.49 16.02
C ALA A 50 -11.17 5.10 15.74
N SER A 51 -11.21 4.70 14.47
CA SER A 51 -11.72 3.39 14.01
C SER A 51 -10.59 2.42 13.64
N ILE A 52 -9.34 2.73 14.04
CA ILE A 52 -8.17 1.91 13.74
C ILE A 52 -7.60 1.34 15.04
N VAL A 53 -7.34 0.03 15.04
CA VAL A 53 -6.46 -0.59 16.04
C VAL A 53 -5.09 -0.78 15.41
N ILE A 54 -4.05 -0.29 16.08
CA ILE A 54 -2.66 -0.48 15.64
C ILE A 54 -2.20 -1.87 16.08
N ASP A 55 -1.82 -2.69 15.10
CA ASP A 55 -1.36 -4.06 15.32
C ASP A 55 0.15 -4.13 15.52
N SER A 56 0.91 -3.28 14.80
CA SER A 56 2.36 -3.27 14.86
C SER A 56 2.96 -1.96 14.33
N VAL A 57 4.21 -1.71 14.69
CA VAL A 57 5.03 -0.64 14.13
C VAL A 57 6.27 -1.28 13.49
N SER A 58 6.48 -1.02 12.21
CA SER A 58 7.73 -1.34 11.52
C SER A 58 8.73 -0.23 11.76
N GLU A 59 9.96 -0.56 12.16
CA GLU A 59 11.01 0.41 12.50
C GLU A 59 11.86 0.85 11.30
N GLY A 60 11.66 0.26 10.11
CA GLY A 60 12.46 0.53 8.91
C GLY A 60 11.64 0.78 7.65
N ASP A 61 12.35 0.99 6.55
CA ASP A 61 11.82 1.44 5.26
C ASP A 61 10.95 0.38 4.58
N SER A 62 9.67 0.32 4.98
CA SER A 62 8.65 -0.52 4.36
C SER A 62 8.39 -0.09 2.91
N VAL A 63 8.51 -1.02 1.96
CA VAL A 63 8.16 -0.77 0.55
C VAL A 63 6.70 -1.18 0.30
N ARG A 64 5.87 -0.20 -0.09
CA ARG A 64 4.43 -0.37 -0.36
C ARG A 64 4.05 -0.47 -1.82
N ALA A 65 4.89 0.03 -2.71
CA ALA A 65 4.70 -0.10 -4.16
C ALA A 65 6.06 -0.26 -4.81
N GLU A 66 6.15 -1.08 -5.85
CA GLU A 66 7.39 -1.31 -6.60
C GLU A 66 7.07 -1.65 -8.05
N GLN A 67 7.70 -0.95 -8.99
CA GLN A 67 7.55 -1.21 -10.41
C GLN A 67 8.87 -0.93 -11.15
N GLN A 68 9.38 -1.93 -11.86
CA GLN A 68 10.50 -1.76 -12.76
C GLN A 68 10.05 -0.98 -14.01
N VAL A 69 10.78 0.09 -14.35
CA VAL A 69 10.43 1.03 -15.44
C VAL A 69 11.69 1.54 -16.15
N GLY A 70 11.79 1.26 -17.44
CA GLY A 70 12.97 1.61 -18.24
C GLY A 70 14.26 1.09 -17.59
N LYS A 71 15.12 2.02 -17.13
CA LYS A 71 16.42 1.75 -16.51
C LYS A 71 16.43 1.76 -14.97
N GLY A 72 15.26 1.94 -14.34
CA GLY A 72 15.16 2.11 -12.90
C GLY A 72 13.88 1.52 -12.31
N THR A 73 13.61 1.86 -11.07
CA THR A 73 12.49 1.31 -10.29
C THR A 73 11.73 2.45 -9.62
N LEU A 74 10.41 2.50 -9.81
CA LEU A 74 9.51 3.35 -9.02
C LEU A 74 9.16 2.64 -7.72
N LEU A 75 9.28 3.35 -6.61
CA LEU A 75 9.05 2.83 -5.27
C LEU A 75 8.17 3.78 -4.47
N MET A 76 7.23 3.24 -3.70
CA MET A 76 6.64 3.92 -2.54
C MET A 76 7.26 3.32 -1.29
N ILE A 77 7.99 4.13 -0.53
CA ILE A 77 8.76 3.67 0.63
C ILE A 77 8.45 4.51 1.86
N ALA A 78 8.29 3.87 3.01
CA ALA A 78 8.18 4.55 4.28
C ALA A 78 9.52 5.22 4.62
N ASN A 79 9.47 6.47 5.09
CA ASN A 79 10.61 7.21 5.59
C ASN A 79 10.57 7.17 7.12
N GLY A 80 11.25 6.17 7.68
CA GLY A 80 11.20 5.85 9.10
C GLY A 80 10.09 4.85 9.44
N LYS A 81 9.44 5.05 10.58
CA LYS A 81 8.49 4.08 11.12
C LYS A 81 7.18 4.03 10.33
N GLU A 82 6.59 2.85 10.25
CA GLU A 82 5.28 2.63 9.63
C GLU A 82 4.35 1.92 10.62
N GLU A 83 3.21 2.55 10.89
CA GLU A 83 2.13 1.94 11.64
C GLU A 83 1.30 1.04 10.73
N ARG A 84 1.06 -0.19 11.18
CA ARG A 84 0.17 -1.14 10.54
C ARG A 84 -0.95 -1.47 11.50
N GLY A 85 -2.17 -1.38 11.02
CA GLY A 85 -3.36 -1.69 11.80
C GLY A 85 -4.47 -2.25 10.93
N HIS A 86 -5.67 -2.21 11.48
CA HIS A 86 -6.89 -2.55 10.75
C HIS A 86 -8.07 -1.69 11.18
N LEU A 87 -9.06 -1.59 10.29
CA LEU A 87 -10.35 -0.98 10.60
C LEU A 87 -11.17 -1.90 11.50
N VAL A 88 -11.69 -1.37 12.61
CA VAL A 88 -12.62 -2.12 13.50
C VAL A 88 -14.09 -1.93 13.13
N VAL A 89 -14.38 -1.00 12.21
CA VAL A 89 -15.72 -0.75 11.67
C VAL A 89 -15.61 -0.36 10.20
N SER A 90 -16.60 -0.73 9.40
CA SER A 90 -16.68 -0.34 7.99
C SER A 90 -16.89 1.18 7.83
N SER A 91 -16.33 1.73 6.76
CA SER A 91 -16.42 3.14 6.38
C SER A 91 -16.50 3.30 4.85
N THR A 92 -16.54 4.54 4.36
CA THR A 92 -16.42 4.81 2.91
C THR A 92 -15.03 4.47 2.36
N LEU A 93 -14.02 4.32 3.22
CA LEU A 93 -12.63 4.04 2.84
C LEU A 93 -12.28 2.55 2.90
N GLY A 94 -13.16 1.72 3.46
CA GLY A 94 -12.92 0.29 3.52
C GLY A 94 -13.88 -0.46 4.43
N GLN A 95 -13.74 -1.77 4.47
CA GLN A 95 -14.53 -2.68 5.27
C GLN A 95 -13.85 -2.95 6.62
N GLU A 96 -14.64 -3.36 7.61
CA GLU A 96 -14.12 -3.92 8.85
C GLU A 96 -13.11 -5.05 8.56
N GLY A 97 -11.94 -4.99 9.20
CA GLY A 97 -10.83 -5.92 9.02
C GLY A 97 -9.82 -5.51 7.94
N ASP A 98 -10.12 -4.52 7.10
CA ASP A 98 -9.16 -4.02 6.11
C ASP A 98 -7.93 -3.43 6.80
N GLN A 99 -6.77 -3.62 6.17
CA GLN A 99 -5.48 -3.20 6.70
C GLN A 99 -5.28 -1.70 6.52
N THR A 100 -4.65 -1.08 7.51
CA THR A 100 -4.29 0.34 7.47
C THR A 100 -2.78 0.51 7.54
N PHE A 101 -2.28 1.50 6.81
CA PHE A 101 -0.85 1.80 6.72
C PHE A 101 -0.63 3.29 6.87
N GLN A 102 0.14 3.70 7.88
CA GLN A 102 0.45 5.10 8.12
C GLN A 102 1.95 5.34 8.29
N SER A 103 2.49 6.26 7.49
CA SER A 103 3.89 6.68 7.58
C SER A 103 4.08 8.05 6.93
N ASN A 104 5.29 8.60 7.06
CA ASN A 104 5.76 9.58 6.09
C ASN A 104 6.28 8.80 4.88
N TYR A 105 5.57 8.80 3.75
CA TYR A 105 6.04 8.08 2.56
C TYR A 105 6.78 8.99 1.59
N SER A 106 7.73 8.41 0.88
CA SER A 106 8.36 9.01 -0.30
C SER A 106 8.07 8.14 -1.51
N ILE A 107 7.72 8.78 -2.62
CA ILE A 107 7.73 8.15 -3.94
C ILE A 107 9.06 8.50 -4.59
N ILE A 108 9.86 7.49 -4.88
CA ILE A 108 11.21 7.66 -5.42
C ILE A 108 11.36 6.94 -6.76
N TYR A 109 12.26 7.46 -7.57
CA TYR A 109 12.80 6.76 -8.72
C TYR A 109 14.27 6.40 -8.46
N GLN A 110 14.56 5.10 -8.45
CA GLN A 110 15.89 4.58 -8.17
C GLN A 110 16.53 4.06 -9.47
N GLN A 111 17.75 4.50 -9.76
CA GLN A 111 18.57 4.04 -10.88
C GLN A 111 19.97 3.66 -10.37
N GLY A 112 20.18 2.36 -10.10
CA GLY A 112 21.38 1.90 -9.41
C GLY A 112 21.45 2.49 -8.00
N GLU A 113 22.57 3.14 -7.65
CA GLU A 113 22.74 3.80 -6.35
C GLU A 113 22.15 5.23 -6.29
N LYS A 114 21.59 5.73 -7.41
CA LYS A 114 21.00 7.07 -7.45
C LYS A 114 19.51 7.01 -7.13
N GLU A 115 19.09 7.85 -6.19
CA GLU A 115 17.70 8.02 -5.82
C GLU A 115 17.24 9.44 -6.11
N LYS A 116 16.07 9.57 -6.73
CA LYS A 116 15.39 10.84 -6.96
C LYS A 116 14.03 10.79 -6.26
N VAL A 117 13.82 11.65 -5.27
CA VAL A 117 12.50 11.83 -4.66
C VAL A 117 11.60 12.56 -5.65
N LEU A 118 10.48 11.93 -6.00
CA LEU A 118 9.47 12.48 -6.91
C LEU A 118 8.35 13.19 -6.13
N LEU A 119 7.98 12.63 -4.98
CA LEU A 119 6.90 13.16 -4.13
C LEU A 119 7.07 12.71 -2.68
N GLU A 120 6.76 13.59 -1.74
CA GLU A 120 6.65 13.27 -0.31
C GLU A 120 5.19 13.34 0.14
N LEU A 121 4.80 12.38 0.98
CA LEU A 121 3.46 12.18 1.53
C LEU A 121 3.56 12.11 3.07
N PRO A 122 3.60 13.26 3.76
CA PRO A 122 3.76 13.29 5.21
C PRO A 122 2.50 12.76 5.92
N ALA A 123 2.72 11.96 6.97
CA ALA A 123 1.68 11.34 7.81
C ALA A 123 0.54 10.67 7.01
N TYR A 124 0.86 10.14 5.82
CA TYR A 124 -0.12 9.62 4.89
C TYR A 124 -0.64 8.27 5.37
N LEU A 125 -1.96 8.18 5.48
CA LEU A 125 -2.72 7.01 5.89
C LEU A 125 -3.54 6.53 4.70
N PHE A 126 -3.48 5.23 4.42
CA PHE A 126 -4.34 4.59 3.43
C PHE A 126 -4.80 3.23 3.91
N VAL A 127 -5.93 2.77 3.36
CA VAL A 127 -6.57 1.49 3.67
C VAL A 127 -6.45 0.56 2.46
N GLN A 128 -6.21 -0.73 2.70
CA GLN A 128 -6.18 -1.77 1.69
C GLN A 128 -6.79 -3.07 2.20
N PRO A 129 -7.43 -3.90 1.33
CA PRO A 129 -7.98 -5.19 1.75
C PRO A 129 -6.90 -6.20 2.16
N THR A 130 -5.65 -5.99 1.73
CA THR A 130 -4.52 -6.89 2.00
C THR A 130 -3.24 -6.09 2.16
N ASP A 131 -2.19 -6.72 2.67
CA ASP A 131 -0.84 -6.16 2.79
C ASP A 131 0.01 -6.25 1.52
N LYS A 132 -0.58 -6.69 0.40
CA LYS A 132 0.10 -6.79 -0.89
C LYS A 132 0.63 -5.42 -1.32
N LYS A 133 1.78 -5.43 -2.00
CA LYS A 133 2.32 -4.22 -2.64
C LYS A 133 1.30 -3.67 -3.65
N LEU A 134 1.13 -2.36 -3.62
CA LEU A 134 0.42 -1.58 -4.60
C LEU A 134 1.14 -1.63 -5.95
N ILE A 135 0.37 -1.38 -7.01
CA ILE A 135 0.86 -1.40 -8.39
C ILE A 135 0.91 0.03 -8.93
N PHE A 136 1.94 0.31 -9.73
CA PHE A 136 1.97 1.49 -10.58
C PHE A 136 1.38 1.15 -11.94
N GLU A 137 0.14 1.56 -12.19
CA GLU A 137 -0.55 1.30 -13.45
C GLU A 137 0.09 2.14 -14.57
N GLN A 138 0.54 1.48 -15.64
CA GLN A 138 1.27 2.13 -16.73
C GLN A 138 0.33 2.55 -17.87
N LEU A 139 0.56 3.77 -18.35
CA LEU A 139 -0.09 4.40 -19.50
C LEU A 139 0.99 4.90 -20.45
N SER A 140 0.96 4.46 -21.71
CA SER A 140 1.99 4.79 -22.68
C SER A 140 1.56 5.99 -23.55
N PHE A 141 2.29 7.09 -23.45
CA PHE A 141 2.24 8.23 -24.38
C PHE A 141 3.33 8.09 -25.44
N SER A 142 3.27 8.91 -26.48
CA SER A 142 4.28 8.94 -27.55
C SER A 142 5.69 9.19 -26.99
N ASP A 143 5.83 10.24 -26.16
CA ASP A 143 7.11 10.74 -25.67
C ASP A 143 7.44 10.34 -24.22
N ALA A 144 6.51 9.68 -23.51
CA ALA A 144 6.72 9.28 -22.12
C ALA A 144 5.94 8.00 -21.75
N ASP A 145 6.42 7.31 -20.73
CA ASP A 145 5.62 6.34 -19.97
C ASP A 145 5.10 7.02 -18.70
N VAL A 146 3.78 6.98 -18.52
CA VAL A 146 3.09 7.54 -17.36
C VAL A 146 2.67 6.42 -16.43
N HIS A 147 2.84 6.61 -15.14
CA HIS A 147 2.54 5.65 -14.09
C HIS A 147 1.61 6.29 -13.06
N ILE A 148 0.52 5.62 -12.73
CA ILE A 148 -0.45 6.08 -11.74
C ILE A 148 -0.37 5.15 -10.53
N LEU A 149 -0.10 5.73 -9.35
CA LEU A 149 -0.16 5.05 -8.07
C LEU A 149 -1.42 5.49 -7.33
N THR A 150 -2.25 4.52 -6.94
CA THR A 150 -3.50 4.78 -6.22
C THR A 150 -3.53 3.98 -4.92
N PRO A 151 -2.99 4.55 -3.82
CA PRO A 151 -2.88 3.82 -2.56
C PRO A 151 -4.21 3.52 -1.88
N GLN A 152 -5.23 4.36 -2.08
CA GLN A 152 -6.56 4.15 -1.51
C GLN A 152 -7.43 3.42 -2.54
N TYR A 153 -7.88 2.21 -2.23
CA TYR A 153 -8.58 1.36 -3.21
C TYR A 153 -10.08 1.70 -3.38
N GLN A 154 -10.68 2.34 -2.38
CA GLN A 154 -12.09 2.68 -2.36
C GLN A 154 -12.30 4.00 -1.63
N THR A 155 -13.22 4.83 -2.13
CA THR A 155 -13.73 6.00 -1.41
C THR A 155 -15.27 6.10 -1.60
N GLY A 156 -15.88 7.20 -1.14
CA GLY A 156 -17.28 7.50 -1.47
C GLY A 156 -17.44 8.36 -2.73
N HIS A 157 -16.35 8.84 -3.31
CA HIS A 157 -16.34 9.98 -4.24
C HIS A 157 -15.31 9.84 -5.38
N GLY A 158 -14.80 8.64 -5.65
CA GLY A 158 -13.72 8.43 -6.61
C GLY A 158 -12.37 8.29 -5.95
N VAL A 159 -11.41 7.73 -6.68
CA VAL A 159 -10.06 7.51 -6.18
C VAL A 159 -9.09 8.55 -6.74
N GLU A 160 -8.08 8.87 -5.93
CA GLU A 160 -7.03 9.82 -6.27
C GLU A 160 -5.74 9.07 -6.61
N GLY A 161 -5.30 9.20 -7.86
CA GLY A 161 -4.04 8.66 -8.34
C GLY A 161 -2.93 9.70 -8.36
N TYR A 162 -1.77 9.38 -7.78
CA TYR A 162 -0.56 10.16 -7.99
C TYR A 162 0.07 9.77 -9.32
N VAL A 163 0.37 10.76 -10.16
CA VAL A 163 0.84 10.53 -11.53
C VAL A 163 2.33 10.85 -11.64
N PHE A 164 3.08 9.94 -12.27
CA PHE A 164 4.51 10.08 -12.53
C PHE A 164 4.77 9.85 -14.01
N ALA A 165 5.67 10.60 -14.62
CA ALA A 165 6.07 10.38 -16.00
C ALA A 165 7.56 10.09 -16.06
N ILE A 166 7.93 9.25 -17.02
CA ILE A 166 9.30 8.94 -17.40
C ILE A 166 9.45 9.30 -18.86
N ASP A 167 10.25 10.33 -19.12
CA ASP A 167 10.55 10.81 -20.47
C ASP A 167 11.33 9.73 -21.22
N LYS A 168 10.80 9.28 -22.37
CA LYS A 168 11.41 8.21 -23.18
C LYS A 168 12.72 8.63 -23.85
N THR A 169 12.94 9.93 -24.02
CA THR A 169 14.12 10.50 -24.68
C THR A 169 15.32 10.51 -23.75
N ASN A 170 15.16 11.00 -22.52
CA ASN A 170 16.27 11.19 -21.57
C ASN A 170 16.22 10.27 -20.34
N GLY A 171 15.09 9.60 -20.09
CA GLY A 171 14.88 8.72 -18.94
C GLY A 171 14.67 9.44 -17.61
N ASP A 172 14.43 10.75 -17.62
CA ASP A 172 14.12 11.51 -16.42
C ASP A 172 12.71 11.20 -15.91
N ALA A 173 12.59 11.02 -14.60
CA ALA A 173 11.32 10.74 -13.93
C ALA A 173 10.86 11.94 -13.11
N PHE A 174 9.58 12.28 -13.16
CA PHE A 174 9.01 13.40 -12.40
C PHE A 174 7.55 13.16 -12.02
N HIS A 175 7.14 13.78 -10.93
CA HIS A 175 5.73 13.88 -10.56
C HIS A 175 4.99 14.81 -11.54
N VAL A 176 3.81 14.38 -11.97
CA VAL A 176 2.96 15.09 -12.93
C VAL A 176 1.81 15.74 -12.18
N ASN A 177 1.68 17.04 -12.30
CA ASN A 177 0.57 17.77 -11.72
C ASN A 177 -0.62 17.83 -12.68
N ILE A 178 -1.83 17.82 -12.13
CA ILE A 178 -3.06 17.90 -12.91
C ILE A 178 -3.53 19.36 -12.93
N VAL A 179 -3.74 19.91 -14.11
CA VAL A 179 -4.20 21.28 -14.31
C VAL A 179 -5.61 21.25 -14.88
N LYS A 180 -6.54 21.88 -14.16
CA LYS A 180 -7.92 22.12 -14.58
C LYS A 180 -8.19 23.63 -14.53
N ASN A 181 -9.33 24.06 -15.06
CA ASN A 181 -9.78 25.46 -14.97
C ASN A 181 -9.79 25.98 -13.51
N GLU A 182 -10.04 25.08 -12.57
CA GLU A 182 -10.21 25.34 -11.14
C GLU A 182 -8.87 25.45 -10.38
N GLY A 183 -7.75 25.05 -11.01
CA GLY A 183 -6.43 25.11 -10.41
C GLY A 183 -5.55 23.89 -10.70
N LYS A 184 -4.51 23.74 -9.88
CA LYS A 184 -3.48 22.70 -10.00
C LYS A 184 -3.58 21.73 -8.82
N SER A 185 -3.68 20.44 -9.10
CA SER A 185 -3.68 19.35 -8.10
C SER A 185 -2.46 18.45 -8.26
N LYS A 186 -2.08 17.76 -7.18
CA LYS A 186 -1.05 16.70 -7.22
C LYS A 186 -1.60 15.34 -7.64
N THR A 187 -2.92 15.18 -7.61
CA THR A 187 -3.63 13.91 -7.84
C THR A 187 -4.58 14.03 -9.02
N LEU A 188 -4.73 12.91 -9.73
CA LEU A 188 -5.77 12.70 -10.73
C LEU A 188 -6.97 12.01 -10.06
N LEU A 189 -8.11 12.67 -10.02
CA LEU A 189 -9.37 12.10 -9.57
C LEU A 189 -10.03 11.32 -10.70
N TYR A 190 -10.40 10.06 -10.46
CA TYR A 190 -11.12 9.22 -11.40
C TYR A 190 -12.07 8.24 -10.69
N GLY A 191 -13.00 7.65 -11.45
CA GLY A 191 -13.98 6.71 -10.90
C GLY A 191 -13.34 5.45 -10.34
N GLU A 192 -13.89 4.95 -9.23
CA GLU A 192 -13.43 3.72 -8.57
C GLU A 192 -13.78 2.48 -9.39
N ALA A 193 -14.92 2.55 -10.08
CA ALA A 193 -15.36 1.52 -11.00
C ALA A 193 -14.64 1.65 -12.35
N SER A 194 -14.41 0.50 -12.98
CA SER A 194 -13.96 0.39 -14.37
C SER A 194 -14.81 1.29 -15.29
N PRO A 195 -14.20 1.95 -16.29
CA PRO A 195 -12.84 1.73 -16.77
C PRO A 195 -11.76 2.59 -16.11
N PHE A 196 -10.58 1.99 -15.95
CA PHE A 196 -9.35 2.70 -15.58
C PHE A 196 -9.00 3.76 -16.64
N PRO A 197 -8.31 4.87 -16.29
CA PRO A 197 -7.82 5.83 -17.26
C PRO A 197 -7.04 5.18 -18.41
N THR A 198 -7.16 5.71 -19.62
CA THR A 198 -6.50 5.15 -20.82
C THR A 198 -5.93 6.24 -21.70
N VAL A 199 -4.89 5.94 -22.46
CA VAL A 199 -4.32 6.87 -23.44
C VAL A 199 -4.78 6.47 -24.84
N LYS A 200 -5.31 7.44 -25.58
CA LYS A 200 -5.67 7.29 -26.99
C LYS A 200 -5.27 8.54 -27.75
N ASP A 201 -4.59 8.37 -28.87
CA ASP A 201 -4.12 9.47 -29.72
C ASP A 201 -3.33 10.53 -28.92
N ASP A 202 -2.50 10.05 -27.97
CA ASP A 202 -1.67 10.84 -27.06
C ASP A 202 -2.44 11.73 -26.07
N ILE A 203 -3.73 11.45 -25.88
CA ILE A 203 -4.61 12.10 -24.91
C ILE A 203 -5.04 11.09 -23.85
N LEU A 204 -4.94 11.49 -22.58
CA LEU A 204 -5.47 10.73 -21.46
C LEU A 204 -6.98 10.89 -21.38
N GLN A 205 -7.71 9.79 -21.44
CA GLN A 205 -9.13 9.71 -21.19
C GLN A 205 -9.38 9.24 -19.75
N VAL A 206 -10.11 10.04 -19.00
CA VAL A 206 -10.41 9.79 -17.58
C VAL A 206 -11.91 9.78 -17.38
N TYR A 207 -12.39 8.79 -16.66
CA TYR A 207 -13.80 8.65 -16.35
C TYR A 207 -14.05 9.27 -14.97
N PRO A 208 -14.93 10.27 -14.85
CA PRO A 208 -15.17 10.93 -13.58
C PRO A 208 -15.86 9.97 -12.59
N PRO A 209 -15.76 10.23 -11.27
CA PRO A 209 -16.53 9.50 -10.27
C PRO A 209 -18.03 9.68 -10.50
N VAL A 210 -18.81 8.61 -10.36
CA VAL A 210 -20.27 8.64 -10.48
C VAL A 210 -20.87 8.43 -9.10
N GLY A 211 -21.66 9.40 -8.63
CA GLY A 211 -22.31 9.38 -7.33
C GLY A 211 -23.84 9.45 -7.43
N ALA A 212 -24.51 9.31 -6.28
CA ALA A 212 -25.95 9.54 -6.20
C ALA A 212 -26.27 11.01 -6.57
N GLY A 213 -27.00 11.20 -7.67
CA GLY A 213 -27.36 12.53 -8.18
C GLY A 213 -26.48 13.05 -9.33
N SER A 214 -25.47 12.30 -9.77
CA SER A 214 -24.73 12.63 -10.99
C SER A 214 -25.66 12.61 -12.21
N SER A 215 -25.73 13.73 -12.93
CA SER A 215 -26.43 13.83 -14.21
C SER A 215 -25.59 13.22 -15.34
N GLU A 216 -26.20 12.94 -16.50
CA GLU A 216 -25.44 12.50 -17.69
C GLU A 216 -24.35 13.49 -18.13
N LYS A 217 -24.43 14.78 -17.74
CA LYS A 217 -23.36 15.74 -18.00
C LYS A 217 -22.15 15.54 -17.09
N ASP A 218 -22.37 15.01 -15.88
CA ASP A 218 -21.34 14.76 -14.87
C ASP A 218 -20.57 13.46 -15.14
N THR A 219 -20.99 12.67 -16.13
CA THR A 219 -20.34 11.42 -16.57
C THR A 219 -19.47 11.60 -17.82
N ASN A 220 -19.35 12.81 -18.35
CA ASN A 220 -18.51 13.08 -19.51
C ASN A 220 -17.04 12.81 -19.17
N LYS A 221 -16.35 12.10 -20.06
CA LYS A 221 -14.93 11.82 -19.92
C LYS A 221 -14.14 13.13 -19.85
N GLY A 222 -13.19 13.20 -18.90
CA GLY A 222 -12.15 14.21 -18.92
C GLY A 222 -11.06 13.82 -19.91
N TYR A 223 -10.56 14.79 -20.66
CA TYR A 223 -9.45 14.62 -21.58
C TYR A 223 -8.27 15.45 -21.08
N TYR A 224 -7.07 14.86 -21.05
CA TYR A 224 -5.88 15.56 -20.61
C TYR A 224 -4.74 15.36 -21.58
N LYS A 225 -4.08 16.46 -21.91
CA LYS A 225 -2.85 16.47 -22.69
C LYS A 225 -1.63 16.51 -21.79
N LEU A 226 -0.64 15.68 -22.10
CA LEU A 226 0.64 15.67 -21.39
C LEU A 226 1.53 16.81 -21.88
N ASP A 227 1.94 17.66 -20.94
CA ASP A 227 2.96 18.69 -21.13
C ASP A 227 4.20 18.30 -20.33
N LEU A 228 5.12 17.60 -21.00
CA LEU A 228 6.39 17.14 -20.41
C LEU A 228 7.26 18.31 -19.94
N LYS A 229 7.26 19.43 -20.66
CA LYS A 229 8.12 20.58 -20.36
C LYS A 229 7.78 21.19 -19.01
N ASN A 230 6.50 21.19 -18.66
CA ASN A 230 6.00 21.76 -17.40
C ASN A 230 5.60 20.70 -16.37
N SER A 231 5.86 19.42 -16.65
CA SER A 231 5.52 18.27 -15.79
C SER A 231 4.04 18.23 -15.40
N GLN A 232 3.15 18.36 -16.38
CA GLN A 232 1.72 18.55 -16.17
C GLN A 232 0.84 17.74 -17.13
N LEU A 233 -0.35 17.35 -16.66
CA LEU A 233 -1.48 16.93 -17.48
C LEU A 233 -2.51 18.07 -17.46
N ILE A 234 -2.85 18.61 -18.63
CA ILE A 234 -3.72 19.78 -18.76
C ILE A 234 -5.07 19.33 -19.31
N ALA A 235 -6.15 19.63 -18.59
CA ALA A 235 -7.50 19.34 -19.04
C ALA A 235 -7.85 20.15 -20.31
N GLU A 236 -8.45 19.48 -21.30
CA GLU A 236 -8.94 20.07 -22.55
C GLU A 236 -10.47 20.24 -22.57
#